data_AF-A0A4R2H323-F1
#
_entry.id   AF-A0A4R2H323-F1
#
_cell.length_a   1.000
_cell.length_b   1.000
_cell.length_c   1.000
_cell.angle_alpha   90.00
_cell.angle_beta   90.00
_cell.angle_gamma   90.00
#
_symmetry.space_group_name_H-M   'P 1'
#
loop_
_entity.id
_entity.type
_entity.pdbx_description
1 polymer ?
#
loop_
_entity_poly.entity_id
_entity_poly.type
_entity_poly.pdbx_seq_one_letter_code
_entity_poly.pdbx_strand_id
1 'polypeptide(L)'
;MAHCEWQRGAQPTAIIRLGRKRAKPGGYELLVETDQDLDSCTLELAESAALTEATGLAEAIFNHNQQGVLRRAKAGTTARGAQVTYSKVGSAPTAGSDVAVVVVGETPYAEGFGDVGGPEWAFDPEDGGVPREAKSLDLQAVDQAVIDKVCGAIAKCVVLVVPGRPQVIPPAQLSTIDALVASWLPGSQGEGVADVLFGQRPFTGKLSHTWPRSADQEPINIGDRGYDPLYRFGWGLRTTVSR
;
A
#
# COMPACT_ATOMS: atom_id res chain seq x y z
N MET A 1 -1.04 25.06 -16.11
CA MET A 1 -1.73 24.90 -14.81
C MET A 1 -2.95 24.02 -15.00
N ALA A 2 -2.77 22.70 -14.94
CA ALA A 2 -3.88 21.77 -14.86
C ALA A 2 -4.17 21.51 -13.37
N HIS A 3 -5.40 21.75 -12.95
CA HIS A 3 -5.85 21.36 -11.61
C HIS A 3 -5.90 19.84 -11.52
N CYS A 4 -5.27 19.29 -10.47
CA CYS A 4 -5.46 17.91 -9.99
C CYS A 4 -6.85 17.77 -9.35
N GLU A 5 -7.90 18.01 -10.14
CA GLU A 5 -9.28 17.74 -9.77
C GLU A 5 -9.73 16.54 -10.61
N TRP A 6 -10.31 15.51 -9.95
CA TRP A 6 -10.61 14.11 -10.41
C TRP A 6 -9.47 13.11 -10.11
N GLN A 7 -9.63 12.06 -9.27
CA GLN A 7 -10.71 11.07 -9.13
C GLN A 7 -11.59 11.23 -7.87
N ARG A 8 -12.83 11.70 -8.02
CA ARG A 8 -13.92 11.41 -7.06
C ARG A 8 -14.37 9.97 -7.28
N GLY A 9 -13.56 9.01 -6.86
CA GLY A 9 -13.84 7.59 -7.10
C GLY A 9 -12.66 6.69 -6.82
N ALA A 10 -11.94 6.91 -5.71
CA ALA A 10 -10.88 6.02 -5.26
C ALA A 10 -11.34 4.55 -5.39
N GLN A 11 -10.58 3.73 -6.11
CA GLN A 11 -10.81 2.28 -6.18
C GLN A 11 -10.95 1.78 -4.75
N PRO A 12 -11.99 0.97 -4.44
CA PRO A 12 -12.44 0.90 -3.08
C PRO A 12 -11.45 0.10 -2.25
N THR A 13 -10.84 0.77 -1.28
CA THR A 13 -9.91 0.16 -0.33
C THR A 13 -10.57 -1.04 0.33
N ALA A 14 -9.93 -2.20 0.23
CA ALA A 14 -10.46 -3.45 0.75
C ALA A 14 -9.53 -3.99 1.83
N ILE A 15 -10.07 -4.22 3.03
CA ILE A 15 -9.39 -5.07 3.99
C ILE A 15 -9.56 -6.53 3.54
N ILE A 16 -8.45 -7.18 3.23
CA ILE A 16 -8.44 -8.53 2.66
C ILE A 16 -8.19 -9.61 3.71
N ARG A 17 -7.65 -9.25 4.88
CA ARG A 17 -7.44 -10.19 6.01
C ARG A 17 -7.53 -9.49 7.36
N LEU A 18 -7.99 -10.22 8.38
CA LEU A 18 -7.86 -9.89 9.79
C LEU A 18 -7.25 -11.08 10.56
N GLY A 19 -6.14 -10.84 11.26
CA GLY A 19 -5.53 -11.71 12.25
C GLY A 19 -6.24 -11.64 13.60
N ARG A 20 -5.85 -12.51 14.55
CA ARG A 20 -6.58 -12.73 15.81
C ARG A 20 -5.95 -12.10 17.06
N LYS A 21 -4.84 -11.35 16.95
CA LYS A 21 -4.16 -10.83 18.14
C LYS A 21 -5.01 -9.68 18.74
N ARG A 22 -4.90 -9.37 20.05
CA ARG A 22 -5.56 -8.19 20.70
C ARG A 22 -4.60 -7.07 21.09
N ALA A 23 -5.15 -5.84 21.17
CA ALA A 23 -4.58 -4.64 21.81
C ALA A 23 -4.11 -4.88 23.23
N LYS A 24 -2.96 -4.35 23.69
CA LYS A 24 -2.78 -4.08 25.13
C LYS A 24 -3.67 -2.89 25.53
N PRO A 25 -4.29 -2.87 26.72
CA PRO A 25 -5.03 -1.70 27.20
C PRO A 25 -4.06 -0.64 27.75
N GLY A 26 -4.14 0.62 27.29
CA GLY A 26 -3.26 1.73 27.70
C GLY A 26 -3.16 2.85 26.65
N GLY A 27 -2.44 3.94 26.96
CA GLY A 27 -2.13 5.01 25.99
C GLY A 27 -1.36 4.44 24.80
N TYR A 28 -1.72 4.82 23.58
CA TYR A 28 -1.28 4.13 22.37
C TYR A 28 -0.02 4.76 21.78
N GLU A 29 1.01 3.95 21.51
CA GLU A 29 2.10 4.36 20.63
C GLU A 29 1.94 3.69 19.25
N LEU A 30 1.77 4.52 18.22
CA LEU A 30 1.59 4.11 16.83
C LEU A 30 2.89 4.31 16.06
N LEU A 31 3.38 3.24 15.45
CA LEU A 31 4.50 3.30 14.51
C LEU A 31 3.97 3.27 13.07
N VAL A 32 4.36 4.24 12.24
CA VAL A 32 4.11 4.24 10.79
C VAL A 32 5.44 4.05 10.06
N GLU A 33 5.56 2.98 9.29
CA GLU A 33 6.78 2.63 8.55
C GLU A 33 6.49 2.52 7.07
N THR A 34 7.38 3.06 6.24
CA THR A 34 7.34 2.92 4.78
C THR A 34 8.65 2.38 4.25
N ASP A 35 8.71 2.17 2.94
CA ASP A 35 9.95 1.97 2.20
C ASP A 35 10.25 3.18 1.28
N GLN A 36 11.54 3.45 1.05
CA GLN A 36 12.06 4.54 0.23
C GLN A 36 11.67 4.44 -1.24
N ASP A 37 11.39 3.23 -1.72
CA ASP A 37 11.17 2.98 -3.15
C ASP A 37 9.75 3.34 -3.61
N LEU A 38 8.84 3.60 -2.66
CA LEU A 38 7.50 4.10 -2.96
C LEU A 38 7.45 5.61 -3.27
N ASP A 39 8.61 6.27 -3.33
CA ASP A 39 8.77 7.72 -3.53
C ASP A 39 8.41 8.22 -4.93
N SER A 40 7.77 7.43 -5.77
CA SER A 40 7.13 7.96 -6.95
C SER A 40 5.69 7.46 -6.96
N CYS A 41 4.76 8.32 -7.31
CA CYS A 41 3.68 7.90 -8.19
C CYS A 41 4.27 8.13 -9.61
N THR A 42 3.85 7.40 -10.62
CA THR A 42 4.03 7.84 -12.00
C THR A 42 2.61 7.79 -12.50
N LEU A 43 2.09 8.98 -12.70
CA LEU A 43 0.71 9.21 -13.07
C LEU A 43 0.42 8.52 -14.41
N GLU A 44 -0.75 7.88 -14.49
CA GLU A 44 -1.58 7.94 -15.69
C GLU A 44 -1.96 9.41 -15.98
N LEU A 45 -0.99 10.22 -16.41
CA LEU A 45 -1.19 11.50 -17.10
C LEU A 45 -0.48 11.54 -18.45
N ALA A 46 0.04 10.41 -18.92
CA ALA A 46 0.66 10.29 -20.23
C ALA A 46 -0.39 10.19 -21.36
N GLU A 47 -1.29 11.16 -21.46
CA GLU A 47 -1.95 11.43 -22.76
C GLU A 47 -1.79 12.87 -23.26
N SER A 48 -1.22 13.82 -22.49
CA SER A 48 -0.97 15.15 -23.09
C SER A 48 0.03 16.12 -22.42
N ALA A 49 0.95 15.69 -21.54
CA ALA A 49 1.94 16.63 -20.98
C ALA A 49 3.34 16.02 -20.90
N ALA A 50 4.35 16.82 -21.24
CA ALA A 50 5.76 16.45 -21.25
C ALA A 50 6.18 15.72 -19.96
N LEU A 51 6.82 14.57 -20.15
CA LEU A 51 7.11 13.54 -19.13
C LEU A 51 7.90 14.04 -17.90
N THR A 52 8.66 15.14 -18.02
CA THR A 52 9.54 15.67 -16.96
C THR A 52 8.80 16.31 -15.77
N GLU A 53 7.57 16.79 -15.93
CA GLU A 53 6.78 17.37 -14.81
C GLU A 53 6.00 16.30 -14.01
N ALA A 54 5.81 15.10 -14.59
CA ALA A 54 4.94 14.07 -14.02
C ALA A 54 5.59 13.30 -12.85
N THR A 55 6.90 13.07 -12.90
CA THR A 55 7.65 12.31 -11.88
C THR A 55 7.66 13.05 -10.52
N GLY A 56 7.93 14.36 -10.52
CA GLY A 56 7.94 15.18 -9.30
C GLY A 56 6.54 15.42 -8.70
N LEU A 57 5.49 15.54 -9.53
CA LEU A 57 4.10 15.65 -9.06
C LEU A 57 3.64 14.40 -8.34
N ALA A 58 4.17 13.27 -8.75
CA ALA A 58 3.68 11.99 -8.35
C ALA A 58 4.47 11.45 -7.12
N GLU A 59 5.77 11.76 -7.00
CA GLU A 59 6.48 11.77 -5.71
C GLU A 59 5.75 12.62 -4.66
N ALA A 60 5.28 13.81 -5.03
CA ALA A 60 4.53 14.69 -4.14
C ALA A 60 3.18 14.10 -3.73
N ILE A 61 2.47 13.39 -4.63
CA ILE A 61 1.19 12.71 -4.34
C ILE A 61 1.38 11.54 -3.37
N PHE A 62 2.40 10.70 -3.59
CA PHE A 62 2.65 9.58 -2.70
C PHE A 62 3.12 10.06 -1.31
N ASN A 63 4.03 11.02 -1.27
CA ASN A 63 4.40 11.69 -0.03
C ASN A 63 3.19 12.38 0.62
N HIS A 64 2.28 12.98 -0.15
CA HIS A 64 1.04 13.54 0.38
C HIS A 64 0.11 12.47 0.97
N ASN A 65 0.09 11.26 0.41
CA ASN A 65 -0.68 10.15 0.96
C ASN A 65 -0.11 9.66 2.28
N GLN A 66 1.20 9.42 2.34
CA GLN A 66 1.87 9.01 3.58
C GLN A 66 1.76 10.10 4.64
N GLN A 67 1.95 11.36 4.26
CA GLN A 67 1.74 12.51 5.15
C GLN A 67 0.26 12.70 5.53
N GLY A 68 -0.69 12.33 4.68
CA GLY A 68 -2.12 12.34 4.96
C GLY A 68 -2.50 11.30 6.01
N VAL A 69 -2.01 10.06 5.84
CA VAL A 69 -2.14 9.00 6.85
C VAL A 69 -1.48 9.43 8.15
N LEU A 70 -0.27 9.96 8.11
CA LEU A 70 0.45 10.44 9.29
C LEU A 70 -0.25 11.63 9.97
N ARG A 71 -0.78 12.59 9.19
CA ARG A 71 -1.50 13.77 9.70
C ARG A 71 -2.79 13.34 10.40
N ARG A 72 -3.57 12.47 9.77
CA ARG A 72 -4.83 11.95 10.36
C ARG A 72 -4.55 11.03 11.54
N ALA A 73 -3.50 10.21 11.46
CA ALA A 73 -3.01 9.41 12.57
C ALA A 73 -2.72 10.32 13.75
N LYS A 74 -1.83 11.32 13.58
CA LYS A 74 -1.51 12.32 14.61
C LYS A 74 -2.75 13.04 15.14
N ALA A 75 -3.68 13.47 14.29
CA ALA A 75 -4.89 14.14 14.73
C ALA A 75 -5.81 13.21 15.56
N GLY A 76 -6.02 11.98 15.10
CA GLY A 76 -6.85 10.98 15.77
C GLY A 76 -6.24 10.42 17.06
N THR A 77 -4.91 10.25 17.08
CA THR A 77 -4.17 9.78 18.26
C THR A 77 -3.94 10.88 19.28
N THR A 78 -3.64 12.12 18.88
CA THR A 78 -3.50 13.26 19.80
C THR A 78 -4.80 13.53 20.56
N ALA A 79 -5.96 13.40 19.89
CA ALA A 79 -7.28 13.46 20.53
C ALA A 79 -7.52 12.34 21.57
N ARG A 80 -6.69 11.28 21.55
CA ARG A 80 -6.72 10.13 22.47
C ARG A 80 -5.46 10.02 23.34
N GLY A 81 -4.57 11.03 23.34
CA GLY A 81 -3.33 11.05 24.13
C GLY A 81 -2.24 10.09 23.65
N ALA A 82 -2.28 9.68 22.38
CA ALA A 82 -1.39 8.70 21.78
C ALA A 82 -0.25 9.34 20.96
N GLN A 83 0.94 8.74 20.98
CA GLN A 83 2.14 9.21 20.27
C GLN A 83 2.27 8.52 18.90
N VAL A 84 2.81 9.24 17.91
CA VAL A 84 3.04 8.70 16.57
C VAL A 84 4.49 8.85 16.17
N THR A 85 5.15 7.72 15.98
CA THR A 85 6.51 7.63 15.43
C THR A 85 6.41 7.28 13.95
N TYR A 86 7.19 7.98 13.12
CA TYR A 86 7.26 7.73 11.68
C TYR A 86 8.69 7.46 11.27
N SER A 87 8.92 6.44 10.46
CA SER A 87 10.14 6.31 9.69
C SER A 87 9.84 5.94 8.24
N LYS A 88 10.64 6.53 7.35
CA LYS A 88 10.50 6.40 5.90
C LYS A 88 11.10 5.09 5.39
N VAL A 89 12.01 4.49 6.15
CA VAL A 89 12.90 3.41 5.70
C VAL A 89 12.90 2.24 6.68
N GLY A 90 11.80 2.05 7.43
CA GLY A 90 11.72 0.95 8.38
C GLY A 90 12.68 1.08 9.56
N SER A 91 13.28 2.25 9.84
CA SER A 91 14.43 2.38 10.74
C SER A 91 14.08 2.74 12.18
N ALA A 92 12.84 3.11 12.49
CA ALA A 92 12.50 3.51 13.85
C ALA A 92 12.62 2.31 14.81
N PRO A 93 12.91 2.57 16.10
CA PRO A 93 12.79 1.55 17.14
C PRO A 93 11.34 1.05 17.23
N THR A 94 11.16 -0.26 17.27
CA THR A 94 9.83 -0.90 17.42
C THR A 94 9.44 -1.09 18.88
N ALA A 95 10.40 -0.96 19.81
CA ALA A 95 10.17 -1.12 21.24
C ALA A 95 9.32 0.04 21.78
N GLY A 96 8.25 -0.28 22.52
CA GLY A 96 7.32 0.70 23.08
C GLY A 96 6.03 0.84 22.28
N SER A 97 6.04 0.55 20.98
CA SER A 97 4.87 0.64 20.11
C SER A 97 3.82 -0.45 20.38
N ASP A 98 2.55 -0.05 20.45
CA ASP A 98 1.42 -0.96 20.64
C ASP A 98 0.84 -1.46 19.32
N VAL A 99 0.85 -0.57 18.31
CA VAL A 99 0.29 -0.80 16.97
C VAL A 99 1.27 -0.26 15.93
N ALA A 100 1.40 -1.00 14.84
CA ALA A 100 2.14 -0.58 13.67
C ALA A 100 1.25 -0.52 12.43
N VAL A 101 1.49 0.47 11.59
CA VAL A 101 1.00 0.57 10.21
C VAL A 101 2.22 0.57 9.30
N VAL A 102 2.36 -0.48 8.50
CA VAL A 102 3.43 -0.64 7.51
C VAL A 102 2.84 -0.37 6.13
N VAL A 103 3.45 0.51 5.35
CA VAL A 103 3.01 0.83 3.99
C VAL A 103 4.08 0.41 2.99
N VAL A 104 3.70 -0.50 2.10
CA VAL A 104 4.56 -1.20 1.13
C VAL A 104 3.86 -1.23 -0.23
N GLY A 105 4.54 -1.58 -1.32
CA GLY A 105 3.90 -1.63 -2.64
C GLY A 105 4.85 -1.58 -3.80
N GLU A 106 4.30 -1.38 -5.00
CA GLU A 106 5.13 -1.27 -6.20
C GLU A 106 5.62 0.17 -6.35
N THR A 107 6.89 0.32 -6.75
CA THR A 107 7.31 1.59 -7.35
C THR A 107 6.60 1.75 -8.70
N PRO A 108 6.27 2.97 -9.13
CA PRO A 108 5.44 3.22 -10.30
C PRO A 108 6.00 2.72 -11.61
N TYR A 109 5.07 2.64 -12.56
CA TYR A 109 5.33 2.29 -13.94
C TYR A 109 4.12 2.65 -14.80
N ALA A 110 4.33 2.65 -16.11
CA ALA A 110 3.28 2.68 -17.11
C ALA A 110 3.65 1.75 -18.26
N GLU A 111 2.65 1.13 -18.87
CA GLU A 111 2.81 0.28 -20.07
C GLU A 111 3.92 -0.78 -19.90
N GLY A 112 4.84 -0.90 -20.86
CA GLY A 112 5.90 -1.92 -20.86
C GLY A 112 6.93 -1.78 -19.73
N PHE A 113 6.98 -0.63 -19.03
CA PHE A 113 7.78 -0.49 -17.81
C PHE A 113 7.18 -1.27 -16.63
N GLY A 114 5.91 -1.65 -16.74
CA GLY A 114 5.18 -2.44 -15.74
C GLY A 114 5.26 -3.94 -15.94
N ASP A 115 5.77 -4.40 -17.09
CA ASP A 115 5.85 -5.82 -17.42
C ASP A 115 6.77 -6.53 -16.42
N VAL A 116 6.36 -7.75 -16.00
CA VAL A 116 7.18 -8.57 -15.10
C VAL A 116 8.51 -8.88 -15.79
N GLY A 117 9.62 -8.53 -15.14
CA GLY A 117 10.97 -8.62 -15.71
C GLY A 117 11.41 -7.42 -16.55
N GLY A 118 10.52 -6.47 -16.86
CA GLY A 118 10.82 -5.26 -17.64
C GLY A 118 11.10 -4.01 -16.79
N PRO A 119 11.54 -2.90 -17.42
CA PRO A 119 12.02 -2.83 -18.81
C PRO A 119 13.48 -3.33 -18.91
N GLU A 120 13.78 -4.10 -19.96
CA GLU A 120 15.16 -4.49 -20.29
C GLU A 120 15.96 -3.36 -21.00
N TRP A 121 15.38 -2.16 -21.08
CA TRP A 121 15.88 -1.04 -21.88
C TRP A 121 15.67 0.31 -21.17
N ALA A 122 16.56 1.27 -21.44
CA ALA A 122 16.57 2.62 -20.86
C ALA A 122 16.42 3.66 -21.98
N PHE A 123 15.25 3.71 -22.61
CA PHE A 123 14.99 4.61 -23.76
C PHE A 123 14.50 5.99 -23.31
N ASP A 124 14.03 6.12 -22.07
CA ASP A 124 13.72 7.43 -21.51
C ASP A 124 15.03 8.22 -21.34
N PRO A 125 15.20 9.40 -21.96
CA PRO A 125 16.40 10.21 -21.80
C PRO A 125 16.71 10.54 -20.33
N GLU A 126 15.68 10.59 -19.47
CA GLU A 126 15.84 10.85 -18.03
C GLU A 126 16.47 9.66 -17.27
N ASP A 127 16.37 8.44 -17.82
CA ASP A 127 16.97 7.24 -17.20
C ASP A 127 18.50 7.22 -17.30
N GLY A 128 19.11 8.12 -18.09
CA GLY A 128 20.57 8.24 -18.19
C GLY A 128 21.25 6.97 -18.73
N GLY A 129 20.52 6.15 -19.47
CA GLY A 129 20.99 4.85 -19.98
C GLY A 129 20.98 3.72 -18.95
N VAL A 130 20.37 3.91 -17.76
CA VAL A 130 20.23 2.89 -16.72
C VAL A 130 18.80 2.37 -16.72
N PRO A 131 18.57 1.06 -16.96
CA PRO A 131 17.22 0.50 -16.89
C PRO A 131 16.59 0.73 -15.52
N ARG A 132 15.29 1.04 -15.50
CA ARG A 132 14.51 1.15 -14.27
C ARG A 132 14.44 -0.20 -13.54
N GLU A 133 14.06 -0.14 -12.28
CA GLU A 133 13.85 -1.32 -11.44
C GLU A 133 12.88 -2.32 -12.09
N ALA A 134 13.32 -3.59 -12.19
CA ALA A 134 12.55 -4.65 -12.82
C ALA A 134 11.32 -5.02 -11.99
N LYS A 135 10.15 -5.14 -12.63
CA LYS A 135 8.92 -5.42 -11.91
C LYS A 135 8.69 -6.91 -11.65
N SER A 136 8.00 -7.22 -10.55
CA SER A 136 7.54 -8.56 -10.21
C SER A 136 6.09 -8.51 -9.71
N LEU A 137 5.43 -9.67 -9.70
CA LEU A 137 4.19 -9.85 -8.94
C LEU A 137 4.47 -10.07 -7.45
N ASP A 138 5.70 -10.36 -7.06
CA ASP A 138 6.08 -10.48 -5.65
C ASP A 138 6.37 -9.10 -5.04
N LEU A 139 6.07 -8.95 -3.74
CA LEU A 139 6.58 -7.82 -2.96
C LEU A 139 8.10 -7.75 -3.06
N GLN A 140 8.65 -6.54 -3.16
CA GLN A 140 10.09 -6.36 -3.20
C GLN A 140 10.75 -6.86 -1.90
N ALA A 141 12.03 -7.25 -1.98
CA ALA A 141 12.76 -7.78 -0.81
C ALA A 141 12.84 -6.75 0.33
N VAL A 142 12.91 -5.46 -0.01
CA VAL A 142 12.94 -4.33 0.91
C VAL A 142 11.62 -4.19 1.68
N ASP A 143 10.48 -4.19 0.99
CA ASP A 143 9.14 -4.25 1.58
C ASP A 143 8.97 -5.46 2.50
N GLN A 144 9.41 -6.65 2.04
CA GLN A 144 9.33 -7.86 2.83
C GLN A 144 10.14 -7.74 4.12
N ALA A 145 11.34 -7.15 4.07
CA ALA A 145 12.18 -6.95 5.24
C ALA A 145 11.54 -5.99 6.26
N VAL A 146 10.86 -4.93 5.80
CA VAL A 146 10.14 -4.00 6.69
C VAL A 146 8.96 -4.71 7.37
N ILE A 147 8.17 -5.49 6.62
CA ILE A 147 7.07 -6.30 7.18
C ILE A 147 7.60 -7.27 8.23
N ASP A 148 8.66 -8.02 7.92
CA ASP A 148 9.22 -9.02 8.83
C ASP A 148 9.72 -8.39 10.12
N LYS A 149 10.46 -7.27 10.01
CA LYS A 149 10.96 -6.52 11.15
C LYS A 149 9.81 -6.01 12.04
N VAL A 150 8.85 -5.32 11.45
CA VAL A 150 7.82 -4.57 12.19
C VAL A 150 6.73 -5.51 12.70
N CYS A 151 6.18 -6.36 11.84
CA CYS A 151 5.12 -7.30 12.20
C CYS A 151 5.62 -8.49 13.04
N GLY A 152 6.93 -8.78 13.01
CA GLY A 152 7.57 -9.71 13.94
C GLY A 152 7.76 -9.13 15.35
N ALA A 153 7.95 -7.82 15.46
CA ALA A 153 8.23 -7.15 16.74
C ALA A 153 6.96 -6.61 17.45
N ILE A 154 5.97 -6.12 16.70
CA ILE A 154 4.80 -5.42 17.25
C ILE A 154 3.55 -6.31 17.18
N ALA A 155 2.85 -6.44 18.31
CA ALA A 155 1.74 -7.39 18.48
C ALA A 155 0.48 -7.04 17.65
N LYS A 156 0.38 -5.82 17.13
CA LYS A 156 -0.64 -5.38 16.17
C LYS A 156 0.04 -4.79 14.96
N CYS A 157 0.09 -5.53 13.86
CA CYS A 157 0.66 -5.02 12.62
C CYS A 157 -0.39 -4.95 11.52
N VAL A 158 -0.67 -3.73 11.04
CA VAL A 158 -1.50 -3.48 9.86
C VAL A 158 -0.58 -3.20 8.69
N VAL A 159 -0.75 -3.92 7.59
CA VAL A 159 -0.02 -3.69 6.34
C VAL A 159 -0.98 -3.09 5.31
N LEU A 160 -0.63 -1.92 4.79
CA LEU A 160 -1.27 -1.26 3.66
C LEU A 160 -0.40 -1.55 2.43
N VAL A 161 -0.93 -2.29 1.45
CA VAL A 161 -0.26 -2.46 0.15
C VAL A 161 -0.78 -1.42 -0.84
N VAL A 162 0.13 -0.75 -1.54
CA VAL A 162 -0.16 0.23 -2.60
C VAL A 162 0.32 -0.27 -3.97
N PRO A 163 -0.28 -1.33 -4.54
CA PRO A 163 0.15 -1.84 -5.84
C PRO A 163 -0.77 -1.37 -6.97
N GLY A 164 -0.28 -1.42 -8.21
CA GLY A 164 -1.10 -1.24 -9.42
C GLY A 164 -1.92 -2.48 -9.77
N ARG A 165 -1.53 -3.64 -9.22
CA ARG A 165 -2.10 -4.97 -9.49
C ARG A 165 -2.02 -5.87 -8.24
N PRO A 166 -2.70 -7.03 -8.19
CA PRO A 166 -2.52 -7.98 -7.09
C PRO A 166 -1.05 -8.41 -6.97
N GLN A 167 -0.46 -8.24 -5.78
CA GLN A 167 0.89 -8.72 -5.48
C GLN A 167 0.89 -9.93 -4.54
N VAL A 168 1.77 -10.88 -4.80
CA VAL A 168 1.97 -12.08 -4.01
C VAL A 168 2.55 -11.69 -2.65
N ILE A 169 1.81 -12.07 -1.60
CA ILE A 169 2.23 -11.88 -0.22
C ILE A 169 2.69 -13.23 0.33
N PRO A 170 3.96 -13.38 0.72
CA PRO A 170 4.48 -14.62 1.29
C PRO A 170 3.60 -15.19 2.41
N PRO A 171 3.31 -16.51 2.42
CA PRO A 171 2.49 -17.13 3.46
C PRO A 171 3.01 -16.92 4.88
N ALA A 172 4.33 -16.85 5.05
CA ALA A 172 4.95 -16.56 6.34
C ALA A 172 4.56 -15.16 6.86
N GLN A 173 4.56 -14.15 5.99
CA GLN A 173 4.16 -12.79 6.34
C GLN A 173 2.66 -12.68 6.61
N LEU A 174 1.83 -13.38 5.83
CA LEU A 174 0.39 -13.43 6.12
C LEU A 174 0.08 -13.98 7.52
N SER A 175 0.98 -14.75 8.13
CA SER A 175 0.84 -15.27 9.49
C SER A 175 1.17 -14.24 10.58
N THR A 176 2.01 -13.24 10.28
CA THR A 176 2.42 -12.19 11.23
C THR A 176 1.52 -10.96 11.16
N ILE A 177 0.97 -10.67 9.97
CA ILE A 177 0.09 -9.53 9.68
C ILE A 177 -1.29 -9.69 10.35
N ASP A 178 -1.69 -8.68 11.13
CA ASP A 178 -2.99 -8.62 11.81
C ASP A 178 -4.09 -7.98 10.96
N ALA A 179 -3.74 -7.09 10.03
CA ALA A 179 -4.69 -6.64 9.02
C ALA A 179 -3.94 -6.34 7.74
N LEU A 180 -4.46 -6.82 6.61
CA LEU A 180 -3.90 -6.53 5.29
C LEU A 180 -4.93 -5.74 4.49
N VAL A 181 -4.52 -4.61 3.95
CA VAL A 181 -5.39 -3.67 3.23
C VAL A 181 -4.81 -3.41 1.85
N ALA A 182 -5.61 -3.68 0.81
CA ALA A 182 -5.30 -3.25 -0.54
C ALA A 182 -5.78 -1.81 -0.74
N SER A 183 -4.84 -0.88 -0.83
CA SER A 183 -5.09 0.55 -1.06
C SER A 183 -5.04 0.94 -2.54
N TRP A 184 -4.55 0.05 -3.41
CA TRP A 184 -4.35 0.28 -4.84
C TRP A 184 -3.50 1.53 -5.07
N LEU A 185 -3.80 2.34 -6.09
CA LEU A 185 -3.21 3.65 -6.33
C LEU A 185 -4.24 4.74 -5.91
N PRO A 186 -4.24 5.20 -4.65
CA PRO A 186 -5.33 6.02 -4.09
C PRO A 186 -5.37 7.49 -4.58
N GLY A 187 -4.47 7.90 -5.48
CA GLY A 187 -4.37 9.28 -5.95
C GLY A 187 -3.89 10.24 -4.85
N SER A 188 -4.23 11.53 -4.93
CA SER A 188 -3.72 12.57 -4.01
C SER A 188 -4.40 12.64 -2.63
N GLN A 189 -5.46 11.87 -2.41
CA GLN A 189 -6.35 12.01 -1.25
C GLN A 189 -6.13 10.94 -0.19
N GLY A 190 -4.89 10.74 0.26
CA GLY A 190 -4.54 9.70 1.24
C GLY A 190 -5.20 9.84 2.62
N GLU A 191 -5.79 11.00 2.93
CA GLU A 191 -6.69 11.11 4.09
C GLU A 191 -7.88 10.14 4.00
N GLY A 192 -8.35 9.80 2.79
CA GLY A 192 -9.42 8.83 2.60
C GLY A 192 -9.02 7.42 3.05
N VAL A 193 -7.76 7.03 2.86
CA VAL A 193 -7.20 5.77 3.40
C VAL A 193 -7.20 5.82 4.93
N ALA A 194 -6.82 6.95 5.50
CA ALA A 194 -6.79 7.13 6.94
C ALA A 194 -8.21 7.12 7.57
N ASP A 195 -9.21 7.71 6.91
CA ASP A 195 -10.58 7.75 7.41
C ASP A 195 -11.18 6.35 7.60
N VAL A 196 -10.87 5.40 6.71
CA VAL A 196 -11.29 3.99 6.89
C VAL A 196 -10.43 3.25 7.90
N LEU A 197 -9.12 3.47 7.90
CA LEU A 197 -8.18 2.80 8.80
C LEU A 197 -8.43 3.14 10.27
N PHE A 198 -8.74 4.41 10.56
CA PHE A 198 -9.05 4.89 11.90
C PHE A 198 -10.55 4.85 12.24
N GLY A 199 -11.37 4.23 11.40
CA GLY A 199 -12.77 3.92 11.70
C GLY A 199 -13.74 5.10 11.62
N GLN A 200 -13.37 6.21 10.98
CA GLN A 200 -14.28 7.31 10.65
C GLN A 200 -15.28 6.91 9.56
N ARG A 201 -14.86 6.00 8.68
CA ARG A 201 -15.68 5.38 7.63
C ARG A 201 -15.52 3.85 7.65
N PRO A 202 -16.54 3.09 7.25
CA PRO A 202 -16.41 1.64 7.13
C PRO A 202 -15.63 1.26 5.86
N PHE A 203 -14.86 0.17 5.92
CA PHE A 203 -14.40 -0.50 4.71
C PHE A 203 -15.58 -1.10 3.95
N THR A 204 -15.69 -0.76 2.67
CA THR A 204 -16.77 -1.24 1.78
C THR A 204 -16.26 -1.91 0.52
N GLY A 205 -14.97 -1.77 0.21
CA GLY A 205 -14.38 -2.26 -1.01
C GLY A 205 -14.37 -3.77 -1.15
N LYS A 206 -14.50 -4.19 -2.41
CA LYS A 206 -14.41 -5.57 -2.85
C LYS A 206 -13.39 -5.64 -3.97
N LEU A 207 -12.62 -6.72 -3.99
CA LEU A 207 -11.60 -6.94 -5.01
C LEU A 207 -12.24 -6.99 -6.40
N SER A 208 -11.79 -6.10 -7.29
CA SER A 208 -12.13 -6.09 -8.72
C SER A 208 -11.25 -7.03 -9.54
N HIS A 209 -10.22 -7.62 -8.92
CA HIS A 209 -9.32 -8.59 -9.52
C HIS A 209 -9.14 -9.78 -8.59
N THR A 210 -8.87 -10.95 -9.17
CA THR A 210 -8.47 -12.12 -8.40
C THR A 210 -7.13 -11.87 -7.73
N TRP A 211 -6.97 -12.25 -6.46
CA TRP A 211 -5.66 -12.18 -5.79
C TRP A 211 -4.99 -13.55 -5.79
N PRO A 212 -3.87 -13.73 -6.50
CA PRO A 212 -3.19 -15.02 -6.60
C PRO A 212 -2.47 -15.40 -5.30
N ARG A 213 -2.23 -16.70 -5.12
CA ARG A 213 -1.36 -17.29 -4.09
C ARG A 213 0.12 -17.22 -4.50
N SER A 214 0.40 -17.29 -5.80
CA SER A 214 1.74 -17.21 -6.40
C SER A 214 1.65 -16.66 -7.82
N ALA A 215 2.75 -16.11 -8.32
CA ALA A 215 2.83 -15.57 -9.68
C ALA A 215 2.53 -16.65 -10.76
N ASP A 216 2.88 -17.91 -10.50
CA ASP A 216 2.63 -19.06 -11.38
C ASP A 216 1.14 -19.35 -11.63
N GLN A 217 0.24 -18.73 -10.88
CA GLN A 217 -1.20 -18.86 -11.14
C GLN A 217 -1.66 -18.01 -12.32
N GLU A 218 -0.88 -17.01 -12.75
CA GLU A 218 -1.29 -16.16 -13.87
C GLU A 218 -1.27 -16.91 -15.22
N PRO A 219 -2.31 -16.75 -16.06
CA PRO A 219 -3.54 -15.99 -15.81
C PRO A 219 -4.52 -16.72 -14.88
N ILE A 220 -5.11 -16.03 -13.89
CA ILE A 220 -6.17 -16.57 -13.00
C ILE A 220 -7.42 -15.68 -12.92
N ASN A 221 -8.52 -16.13 -13.51
CA ASN A 221 -9.74 -15.35 -13.67
C ASN A 221 -10.99 -16.07 -13.19
N ILE A 222 -12.02 -15.28 -12.87
CA ILE A 222 -13.34 -15.80 -12.54
C ILE A 222 -13.89 -16.63 -13.71
N GLY A 223 -14.25 -17.88 -13.43
CA GLY A 223 -14.76 -18.83 -14.43
C GLY A 223 -13.75 -19.88 -14.88
N ASP A 224 -12.47 -19.74 -14.52
CA ASP A 224 -11.46 -20.76 -14.82
C ASP A 224 -11.77 -22.08 -14.12
N ARG A 225 -11.56 -23.20 -14.82
CA ARG A 225 -11.82 -24.56 -14.30
C ARG A 225 -11.04 -24.88 -13.02
N GLY A 226 -9.87 -24.26 -12.83
CA GLY A 226 -8.99 -24.43 -11.68
C GLY A 226 -8.92 -23.20 -10.76
N TYR A 227 -9.98 -22.40 -10.69
CA TYR A 227 -10.00 -21.14 -9.92
C TYR A 227 -9.83 -21.36 -8.40
N ASP A 228 -8.58 -21.35 -7.92
CA ASP A 228 -8.19 -21.45 -6.51
C ASP A 228 -7.27 -20.29 -6.08
N PRO A 229 -7.80 -19.06 -5.97
CA PRO A 229 -7.03 -17.89 -5.58
C PRO A 229 -6.80 -17.79 -4.07
N LEU A 230 -5.85 -16.94 -3.66
CA LEU A 230 -5.68 -16.58 -2.25
C LEU A 230 -6.89 -15.80 -1.75
N TYR A 231 -7.32 -14.80 -2.53
CA TYR A 231 -8.58 -14.08 -2.33
C TYR A 231 -9.33 -13.98 -3.65
N ARG A 232 -10.57 -14.46 -3.66
CA ARG A 232 -11.41 -14.45 -4.87
C ARG A 232 -11.81 -13.04 -5.30
N PHE A 233 -12.16 -12.88 -6.58
CA PHE A 233 -12.90 -11.73 -7.07
C PHE A 233 -14.13 -11.45 -6.19
N GLY A 234 -14.37 -10.17 -5.89
CA GLY A 234 -15.45 -9.73 -5.00
C GLY A 234 -15.19 -9.98 -3.50
N TRP A 235 -13.99 -10.45 -3.11
CA TRP A 235 -13.61 -10.58 -1.70
C TRP A 235 -13.38 -9.21 -1.04
N GLY A 236 -13.64 -9.11 0.25
CA GLY A 236 -13.37 -7.90 1.04
C GLY A 236 -14.11 -7.95 2.37
N LEU A 237 -13.40 -7.72 3.46
CA LEU A 237 -13.99 -7.63 4.78
C LEU A 237 -14.66 -6.26 4.95
N ARG A 238 -15.56 -6.15 5.93
CA ARG A 238 -16.25 -4.91 6.27
C ARG A 238 -15.92 -4.54 7.70
N THR A 239 -15.90 -3.24 7.97
CA THR A 239 -15.86 -2.71 9.34
C THR A 239 -17.11 -1.90 9.63
N THR A 240 -17.34 -1.62 10.90
CA THR A 240 -18.33 -0.65 11.36
C THR A 240 -17.61 0.63 11.80
N VAL A 241 -18.29 1.76 11.78
CA VAL A 241 -17.76 3.02 12.31
C VAL A 241 -17.52 2.87 13.82
N SER A 242 -16.37 3.33 14.31
CA SER A 242 -16.12 3.37 15.75
C SER A 242 -16.86 4.56 16.35
N ARG A 243 -17.77 4.31 17.30
CA ARG A 243 -18.40 5.38 18.10
C ARG A 243 -17.43 5.94 19.14
#